data_AF-A0A257LGF4-F1
#
_entry.id   AF-A0A257LGF4-F1
#
_cell.length_a   1.000
_cell.length_b   1.000
_cell.length_c   1.000
_cell.angle_alpha   90.00
_cell.angle_beta   90.00
_cell.angle_gamma   90.00
#
_symmetry.space_group_name_H-M   'P 1'
#
loop_
_entity.id
_entity.type
_entity.pdbx_description
1 polymer ?
#
loop_
_entity_poly.entity_id
_entity_poly.type
_entity_poly.pdbx_seq_one_letter_code
_entity_poly.pdbx_strand_id
1 'polypeptide(L)'
;LDALTRGTLQDELSRICQEDKKTVVLITNDPDEAIYLADRVIPLTAGPKATLGPSIPITLPRPRDRRAFNENSDFKQIRNEVVNYLLTARPRDTAGLLKKLVLPDIAPEDISGTRGPRRPRNAGPIRPSEIAAVEVDTTTTGS
;
A
#
# COMPACT_ATOMS: atom_id res chain seq x y z
N LEU A 1 9.91 10.87 -8.38
CA LEU A 1 9.98 12.29 -8.79
C LEU A 1 10.38 13.10 -7.57
N ASP A 2 11.51 13.81 -7.64
CA ASP A 2 11.98 14.66 -6.54
C ASP A 2 10.91 15.66 -6.11
N ALA A 3 10.84 15.92 -4.80
CA ALA A 3 9.76 16.71 -4.19
C ALA A 3 9.68 18.14 -4.72
N LEU A 4 10.82 18.74 -5.10
CA LEU A 4 10.91 20.09 -5.62
C LEU A 4 10.30 20.20 -7.03
N THR A 5 10.67 19.29 -7.93
CA THR A 5 10.20 19.29 -9.32
C THR A 5 8.71 18.95 -9.43
N ARG A 6 8.19 18.15 -8.49
CA ARG A 6 6.76 17.83 -8.38
C ARG A 6 5.92 19.05 -7.98
N GLY A 7 6.42 19.91 -7.10
CA GLY A 7 5.71 21.15 -6.72
C GLY A 7 5.54 22.08 -7.91
N THR A 8 6.63 22.36 -8.65
CA THR A 8 6.59 23.26 -9.81
C THR A 8 5.66 22.76 -10.91
N LEU A 9 5.65 21.45 -11.18
CA LEU A 9 4.72 20.85 -12.15
C LEU A 9 3.25 20.96 -11.73
N GLN A 10 2.97 20.83 -10.43
CA GLN A 10 1.61 20.96 -9.89
C GLN A 10 1.09 22.39 -10.04
N ASP A 11 1.95 23.39 -9.83
CA ASP A 11 1.57 24.80 -9.96
C ASP A 11 1.32 25.20 -11.42
N GLU A 12 2.18 24.76 -12.36
CA GLU A 12 1.97 25.00 -13.80
C GLU A 12 0.71 24.30 -14.32
N LEU A 13 0.42 23.08 -13.87
CA LEU A 13 -0.81 22.38 -14.24
C LEU A 13 -2.05 23.16 -13.75
N SER A 14 -2.02 23.66 -12.51
CA SER A 14 -3.10 24.47 -11.95
C SER A 14 -3.32 25.76 -12.75
N ARG A 15 -2.23 26.41 -13.17
CA ARG A 15 -2.28 27.63 -13.99
C ARG A 15 -2.89 27.35 -15.37
N ILE A 16 -2.38 26.36 -16.10
CA ILE A 16 -2.88 25.99 -17.44
C ILE A 16 -4.36 25.63 -17.38
N CYS A 17 -4.79 24.85 -16.38
CA CYS A 17 -6.20 24.48 -16.24
C CYS A 17 -7.11 25.70 -16.01
N GLN A 18 -6.63 26.70 -15.26
CA GLN A 18 -7.36 27.94 -15.02
C GLN A 18 -7.43 28.82 -16.27
N GLU A 19 -6.34 28.91 -17.04
CA GLU A 19 -6.27 29.70 -18.27
C GLU A 19 -7.10 29.08 -19.41
N ASP A 20 -6.97 27.76 -19.63
CA ASP A 20 -7.59 27.07 -20.78
C ASP A 20 -9.02 26.56 -20.54
N LYS A 21 -9.53 26.63 -19.29
CA LYS A 21 -10.85 26.07 -18.88
C LYS A 21 -11.09 24.62 -19.33
N LYS A 22 -10.01 23.84 -19.45
CA LYS A 22 -10.07 22.43 -19.85
C LYS A 22 -10.60 21.58 -18.69
N THR A 23 -11.38 20.55 -19.01
CA THR A 23 -11.78 19.55 -18.02
C THR A 23 -10.61 18.61 -17.77
N VAL A 24 -10.12 18.57 -16.53
CA VAL A 24 -8.98 17.74 -16.12
C VAL A 24 -9.41 16.76 -15.05
N VAL A 25 -9.01 15.50 -15.23
CA VAL A 25 -9.22 14.43 -14.26
C VAL A 25 -7.85 14.03 -13.72
N LEU A 26 -7.68 14.11 -12.41
CA LEU A 26 -6.47 13.69 -11.70
C LEU A 26 -6.80 12.49 -10.81
N ILE A 27 -5.95 11.47 -10.85
CA ILE A 27 -5.98 10.35 -9.93
C ILE A 27 -4.78 10.50 -9.00
N THR A 28 -5.03 10.63 -7.71
CA THR A 28 -3.99 10.68 -6.67
C THR A 28 -4.36 9.75 -5.53
N ASN A 29 -3.35 9.27 -4.81
CA ASN A 29 -3.50 8.52 -3.57
C ASN A 29 -3.43 9.41 -2.32
N ASP A 30 -3.15 10.71 -2.48
CA ASP A 30 -3.03 11.67 -1.39
C ASP A 30 -4.28 12.57 -1.33
N PRO A 31 -5.05 12.55 -0.23
CA PRO A 31 -6.20 13.44 -0.07
C PRO A 31 -5.80 14.92 -0.07
N ASP A 32 -4.61 15.28 0.43
CA ASP A 32 -4.18 16.68 0.49
C ASP A 32 -3.89 17.22 -0.93
N GLU A 33 -3.34 16.40 -1.83
CA GLU A 33 -3.16 16.75 -3.24
C GLU A 33 -4.50 16.92 -3.97
N ALA A 34 -5.47 16.05 -3.67
CA ALA A 34 -6.80 16.13 -4.26
C ALA A 34 -7.51 17.43 -3.88
N ILE A 35 -7.43 17.84 -2.62
CA ILE A 35 -8.04 19.09 -2.13
C ILE A 35 -7.30 20.32 -2.66
N TYR A 36 -5.97 20.25 -2.83
CA TYR A 36 -5.19 21.34 -3.42
C TYR A 36 -5.60 21.62 -4.87
N LEU A 37 -5.70 20.58 -5.69
CA LEU A 37 -5.81 20.73 -7.15
C LEU A 37 -7.24 20.72 -7.67
N ALA A 38 -8.15 20.01 -7.01
CA ALA A 38 -9.48 19.75 -7.54
C ALA A 38 -10.51 20.77 -7.06
N ASP A 39 -11.56 20.99 -7.86
CA ASP A 39 -12.79 21.66 -7.42
C ASP A 39 -13.79 20.67 -6.84
N ARG A 40 -13.62 19.38 -7.17
CA ARG A 40 -14.45 18.26 -6.70
C ARG A 40 -13.59 17.03 -6.53
N VAL A 41 -13.75 16.34 -5.41
CA VAL A 41 -13.08 15.06 -5.12
C VAL A 41 -14.11 13.94 -5.14
N ILE A 42 -13.80 12.84 -5.81
CA ILE A 42 -14.63 11.63 -5.83
C ILE A 42 -13.77 10.48 -5.31
N PRO A 43 -13.94 10.08 -4.04
CA PRO A 43 -13.20 8.95 -3.48
C PRO A 43 -13.69 7.64 -4.09
N LEU A 44 -12.80 6.66 -4.21
CA LEU A 44 -13.13 5.32 -4.69
C LEU A 44 -13.46 4.40 -3.50
N THR A 45 -14.42 3.49 -3.68
CA THR A 45 -14.64 2.40 -2.72
C THR A 45 -13.49 1.39 -2.80
N ALA A 46 -13.20 0.68 -1.72
CA ALA A 46 -12.08 -0.25 -1.69
C ALA A 46 -12.40 -1.61 -2.38
N GLY A 47 -11.36 -2.24 -2.92
CA GLY A 47 -11.41 -3.60 -3.48
C GLY A 47 -11.29 -3.67 -5.01
N PRO A 48 -11.21 -4.89 -5.58
CA PRO A 48 -11.00 -5.13 -7.01
C PRO A 48 -12.19 -4.72 -7.90
N LYS A 49 -13.35 -4.40 -7.29
CA LYS A 49 -14.54 -3.83 -7.95
C LYS A 49 -14.84 -2.45 -7.37
N ALA A 50 -13.81 -1.61 -7.26
CA ALA A 50 -13.94 -0.24 -6.78
C ALA A 50 -14.97 0.53 -7.62
N THR A 51 -15.84 1.26 -6.94
CA THR A 51 -16.86 2.13 -7.53
C THR A 51 -16.61 3.57 -7.09
N LEU A 52 -17.18 4.52 -7.83
CA LEU A 52 -17.11 5.94 -7.49
C LEU A 52 -18.01 6.21 -6.27
N GLY A 53 -17.42 6.86 -5.26
CA GLY A 53 -18.13 7.35 -4.09
C GLY A 53 -18.90 8.65 -4.34
N PRO A 54 -19.43 9.26 -3.27
CA PRO A 54 -20.13 10.53 -3.36
C PRO A 54 -19.16 11.64 -3.78
N SER A 55 -19.66 12.62 -4.52
CA SER A 55 -18.85 13.78 -4.90
C SER A 55 -18.76 14.76 -3.73
N ILE A 56 -17.54 15.10 -3.33
CA ILE A 56 -17.23 16.07 -2.29
C ILE A 56 -16.78 17.37 -2.96
N PRO A 57 -17.56 18.46 -2.87
CA PRO A 57 -17.19 19.76 -3.45
C PRO A 57 -16.11 20.45 -2.61
N ILE A 58 -15.13 21.06 -3.26
CA ILE A 58 -14.07 21.83 -2.61
C ILE A 58 -14.43 23.32 -2.69
N THR A 59 -15.01 23.85 -1.62
CA THR A 59 -15.46 25.25 -1.54
C THR A 59 -14.33 26.26 -1.28
N LEU A 60 -13.08 25.80 -1.19
CA LEU A 60 -11.91 26.65 -0.94
C LEU A 60 -11.59 27.52 -2.17
N PRO A 61 -11.46 28.85 -1.99
CA PRO A 61 -11.12 29.76 -3.08
C PRO A 61 -9.71 29.48 -3.62
N ARG A 62 -9.51 29.73 -4.91
CA ARG A 62 -8.19 29.72 -5.56
C ARG A 62 -7.62 31.15 -5.60
N PRO A 63 -6.29 31.35 -5.53
CA PRO A 63 -5.22 30.34 -5.43
C PRO A 63 -5.10 29.76 -4.02
N ARG A 64 -4.86 28.45 -3.93
CA ARG A 64 -4.69 27.75 -2.66
C ARG A 64 -3.21 27.74 -2.30
N ASP A 65 -2.86 28.00 -1.04
CA ASP A 65 -1.48 27.91 -0.56
C ASP A 65 -1.30 26.65 0.28
N ARG A 66 -0.37 25.79 -0.15
CA ARG A 66 -0.04 24.53 0.51
C ARG A 66 0.48 24.75 1.94
N ARG A 67 1.08 25.90 2.24
CA ARG A 67 1.59 26.26 3.58
C ARG A 67 0.47 26.64 4.54
N ALA A 68 -0.61 27.23 4.04
CA ALA A 68 -1.75 27.70 4.84
C ALA A 68 -2.73 26.57 5.21
N PHE A 69 -2.57 25.37 4.64
CA PHE A 69 -3.48 24.24 4.84
C PHE A 69 -3.58 23.75 6.29
N ASN A 70 -2.47 23.77 7.02
CA ASN A 70 -2.45 23.32 8.41
C ASN A 70 -3.16 24.28 9.37
N GLU A 71 -3.41 25.52 8.96
CA GLU A 71 -4.06 26.54 9.79
C GLU A 71 -5.53 26.73 9.44
N ASN A 72 -5.92 26.40 8.19
CA ASN A 72 -7.29 26.57 7.71
C ASN A 72 -8.25 25.49 8.25
N SER A 73 -9.32 25.92 8.94
CA SER A 73 -10.37 25.04 9.48
C SER A 73 -11.17 24.31 8.41
N ASP A 74 -11.49 24.99 7.32
CA ASP A 74 -12.32 24.45 6.23
C ASP A 74 -11.54 23.36 5.49
N PHE A 75 -10.24 23.56 5.28
CA PHE A 75 -9.36 22.52 4.73
C PHE A 75 -9.36 21.27 5.60
N LYS A 76 -9.20 21.42 6.92
CA LYS A 76 -9.22 20.29 7.87
C LYS A 76 -10.56 19.57 7.83
N GLN A 77 -11.67 20.30 7.73
CA GLN A 77 -13.00 19.72 7.68
C GLN A 77 -13.18 18.85 6.42
N ILE A 78 -12.85 19.40 5.25
CA ILE A 78 -12.94 18.68 3.97
C ILE A 78 -12.01 17.45 3.98
N ARG A 79 -10.78 17.62 4.45
CA ARG A 79 -9.83 16.51 4.59
C ARG A 79 -10.37 15.41 5.49
N ASN A 80 -10.92 15.76 6.65
CA ASN A 80 -11.50 14.79 7.56
C ASN A 80 -12.69 14.06 6.92
N GLU A 81 -13.52 14.76 6.15
CA GLU A 81 -14.63 14.15 5.40
C GLU A 81 -14.12 13.10 4.39
N VAL A 82 -13.13 13.46 3.57
CA VAL A 82 -12.52 12.54 2.59
C VAL A 82 -11.89 11.33 3.28
N VAL A 83 -11.09 11.56 4.33
CA VAL A 83 -10.41 10.48 5.07
C VAL A 83 -11.40 9.57 5.77
N ASN A 84 -12.42 10.13 6.43
CA ASN A 84 -13.47 9.35 7.10
C ASN A 84 -14.25 8.50 6.09
N TYR A 85 -14.54 9.03 4.91
CA TYR A 85 -15.14 8.24 3.84
C TYR A 85 -14.24 7.07 3.44
N LEU A 86 -12.95 7.29 3.22
CA LEU A 86 -12.01 6.23 2.83
C LEU A 86 -11.85 5.16 3.92
N LEU A 87 -11.86 5.55 5.20
CA LEU A 87 -11.78 4.62 6.33
C LEU A 87 -13.05 3.76 6.47
N THR A 88 -14.22 4.35 6.24
CA THR A 88 -15.50 3.62 6.29
C THR A 88 -15.75 2.76 5.05
N ALA A 89 -15.27 3.22 3.89
CA ALA A 89 -15.39 2.51 2.61
C ALA A 89 -14.35 1.40 2.44
N ARG A 90 -13.30 1.36 3.28
CA ARG A 90 -12.53 0.13 3.45
C ARG A 90 -13.48 -0.93 3.97
N PRO A 91 -13.66 -2.07 3.28
CA PRO A 91 -14.27 -3.20 3.95
C PRO A 91 -13.46 -3.37 5.23
N ARG A 92 -14.14 -3.35 6.39
CA ARG A 92 -13.57 -3.95 7.60
C ARG A 92 -12.96 -5.24 7.11
N ASP A 93 -11.70 -5.51 7.42
CA ASP A 93 -11.11 -6.80 7.13
C ASP A 93 -12.11 -7.84 7.64
N THR A 94 -12.97 -8.31 6.75
CA THR A 94 -13.85 -9.42 6.98
C THR A 94 -12.83 -10.51 7.12
N ALA A 95 -12.66 -10.94 8.38
CA ALA A 95 -11.84 -12.04 8.85
C ALA A 95 -11.94 -13.28 7.93
N GLY A 96 -11.37 -13.20 6.73
CA GLY A 96 -11.95 -13.95 5.61
C GLY A 96 -11.41 -13.65 4.21
N LEU A 97 -10.31 -12.89 4.05
CA LEU A 97 -9.36 -13.22 2.99
C LEU A 97 -8.32 -14.21 3.53
N LEU A 98 -8.80 -15.30 4.12
CA LEU A 98 -8.19 -16.61 3.92
C LEU A 98 -8.30 -16.94 2.42
N LYS A 99 -7.67 -16.15 1.56
CA LYS A 99 -7.01 -16.76 0.42
C LYS A 99 -6.03 -17.68 1.09
N LYS A 100 -6.37 -18.98 1.13
CA LYS A 100 -5.59 -20.05 1.76
C LYS A 100 -4.13 -19.84 1.32
N LEU A 101 -3.38 -19.07 2.11
CA LEU A 101 -1.97 -18.86 1.92
C LEU A 101 -1.43 -20.19 2.39
N VAL A 102 -1.31 -21.12 1.44
CA VAL A 102 -0.52 -22.32 1.63
C VAL A 102 0.88 -21.79 1.85
N LEU A 103 1.25 -21.66 3.11
CA LEU A 103 2.61 -21.31 3.49
C LEU A 103 3.51 -22.35 2.81
N PRO A 104 4.52 -21.92 2.05
CA PRO A 104 5.49 -22.86 1.52
C PRO A 104 6.13 -23.58 2.71
N ASP A 105 6.14 -24.90 2.64
CA ASP A 105 6.61 -25.80 3.69
C ASP A 105 8.15 -25.80 3.71
N ILE A 106 8.73 -24.68 4.16
CA ILE A 106 10.17 -24.41 4.16
C ILE A 106 10.58 -24.10 5.60
N ALA A 107 11.49 -24.91 6.15
CA ALA A 107 12.11 -24.63 7.44
C ALA A 107 13.27 -23.62 7.27
N PRO A 108 13.52 -22.73 8.25
CA PRO A 108 14.71 -21.90 8.28
C PRO A 108 15.98 -22.78 8.28
N GLU A 109 16.99 -22.39 7.50
CA GLU A 109 18.27 -23.09 7.51
C GLU A 109 18.95 -22.87 8.87
N ASP A 110 19.27 -23.97 9.57
CA ASP A 110 19.97 -23.92 10.84
C ASP A 110 21.46 -23.59 10.60
N ILE A 111 21.81 -22.33 10.82
CA ILE A 111 23.16 -21.79 10.67
C ILE A 111 24.04 -22.01 11.92
N SER A 112 23.54 -22.69 12.95
CA SER A 112 24.26 -22.91 14.22
C SER A 112 25.07 -24.22 14.28
N GLY A 113 24.90 -25.12 13.31
CA GLY A 113 25.59 -26.42 13.24
C GLY A 113 26.93 -26.39 12.48
N THR A 114 27.87 -27.25 12.89
CA THR A 114 29.13 -27.52 12.16
C THR A 114 28.81 -28.05 10.76
N ARG A 115 29.28 -27.36 9.71
CA ARG A 115 29.01 -27.72 8.29
C ARG A 115 29.30 -29.19 8.01
N GLY A 116 28.26 -29.98 7.82
CA GLY A 116 28.33 -31.29 7.16
C GLY A 116 28.66 -31.16 5.66
N PRO A 117 28.81 -32.29 4.94
CA PRO A 117 29.22 -32.28 3.53
C PRO A 117 28.28 -31.42 2.68
N ARG A 118 28.86 -30.55 1.85
CA ARG A 118 28.12 -29.60 1.00
C ARG A 118 27.15 -30.34 0.09
N ARG A 119 25.86 -30.01 0.20
CA ARG A 119 24.82 -30.48 -0.73
C ARG A 119 25.10 -30.03 -2.17
N PRO A 120 24.69 -30.82 -3.18
CA PRO A 120 24.80 -30.43 -4.58
C PRO A 120 23.99 -29.17 -4.86
N ARG A 121 24.52 -28.33 -5.75
CA ARG A 121 24.08 -26.95 -6.03
C ARG A 121 22.63 -26.82 -6.57
N ASN A 122 21.98 -27.95 -6.89
CA ASN A 122 20.62 -28.05 -7.42
C ASN A 122 19.60 -28.64 -6.43
N ALA A 123 19.96 -28.85 -5.16
CA ALA A 123 19.01 -29.31 -4.15
C ALA A 123 18.09 -28.16 -3.73
N GLY A 124 16.77 -28.33 -3.91
CA GLY A 124 15.76 -27.38 -3.45
C GLY A 124 15.64 -27.34 -1.92
N PRO A 125 14.78 -26.46 -1.37
CA PRO A 125 14.52 -26.36 0.06
C PRO A 125 14.01 -27.68 0.65
N ILE A 126 14.50 -28.05 1.84
CA ILE A 126 14.11 -29.29 2.54
C ILE A 126 12.67 -29.15 3.03
N ARG A 127 11.83 -30.15 2.74
CA ARG A 127 10.47 -30.23 3.29
C ARG A 127 10.52 -30.88 4.66
N PRO A 128 9.75 -30.44 5.67
CA PRO A 128 9.61 -31.13 6.95
C PRO A 128 9.26 -32.62 6.83
N SER A 129 8.53 -33.03 5.78
CA SER A 129 8.25 -34.44 5.48
C SER A 129 9.49 -35.27 5.09
N GLU A 130 10.56 -34.63 4.62
CA GLU A 130 11.83 -35.30 4.29
C GLU A 130 12.76 -35.45 5.49
N ILE A 131 12.48 -34.76 6.61
CA ILE A 131 13.35 -34.78 7.82
C ILE A 131 13.17 -36.09 8.61
N ALA A 132 12.15 -36.90 8.31
CA ALA A 132 11.79 -38.08 9.09
C ALA A 132 12.34 -39.44 8.57
N ALA A 133 13.24 -39.45 7.59
CA ALA A 133 13.82 -40.70 7.09
C ALA A 133 15.35 -40.68 7.16
N VAL A 134 15.88 -40.60 8.37
CA VAL A 134 17.25 -41.04 8.64
C VAL A 134 17.13 -42.09 9.73
N GLU A 135 17.16 -43.36 9.33
CA GLU A 135 17.41 -44.46 10.26
C GLU A 135 18.79 -44.22 10.88
N VAL A 136 18.77 -43.91 12.18
CA VAL A 136 19.97 -43.90 13.00
C VAL A 136 20.17 -45.34 13.48
N ASP A 137 21.09 -46.06 12.82
CA ASP A 137 21.56 -47.34 13.32
C ASP A 137 22.32 -47.12 14.64
N THR A 138 21.61 -47.19 15.76
CA THR A 138 22.24 -47.28 17.08
C THR A 138 22.65 -48.72 17.33
N THR A 139 23.80 -49.14 16.81
CA THR A 139 24.49 -50.32 17.35
C THR A 139 25.35 -49.86 18.54
N THR A 140 24.77 -49.95 19.75
CA THR A 140 25.52 -50.02 20.99
C THR A 140 25.55 -51.47 21.46
N THR A 141 26.70 -52.14 21.41
CA THR A 141 27.19 -53.19 22.33
C THR A 141 28.66 -53.39 21.93
N GLY A 142 29.69 -53.02 22.70
CA GLY A 142 29.96 -53.48 24.06
C GLY A 142 30.99 -54.62 24.01
N SER A 143 32.29 -54.28 24.06
CA SER A 143 33.40 -55.05 24.66
C SER A 143 34.64 -54.16 24.73
#